data_AF-A0A1F5YA37-F1
#
_entry.id   AF-A0A1F5YA37-F1
#
_cell.length_a   1.000
_cell.length_b   1.000
_cell.length_c   1.000
_cell.angle_alpha   90.00
_cell.angle_beta   90.00
_cell.angle_gamma   90.00
#
_symmetry.space_group_name_H-M   'P 1'
#
loop_
_entity.id
_entity.type
_entity.pdbx_description
1 polymer ?
#
loop_
_entity_poly.entity_id
_entity_poly.type
_entity_poly.pdbx_seq_one_letter_code
_entity_poly.pdbx_strand_id
1 'polypeptide(L)' 'MTYVGSLVCMWISEWATGQWRYGGEYYIAPLRNWSFDSSFYSPDGLPPGTPSVLNFEPGDWSNE' A
#
# COMPACT_ATOMS: atom_id res chain seq x y z
N MET A 1 -17.46 -6.10 -5.85
CA MET A 1 -16.90 -6.33 -4.50
C MET A 1 -15.42 -6.04 -4.59
N THR A 2 -14.92 -5.14 -3.74
CA THR A 2 -13.58 -4.57 -3.82
C THR A 2 -12.90 -4.78 -2.48
N TYR A 3 -11.64 -5.20 -2.47
CA TYR A 3 -10.89 -5.46 -1.26
C TYR A 3 -10.30 -4.15 -0.71
N VAL A 4 -10.49 -3.89 0.59
CA VAL A 4 -9.99 -2.70 1.30
C VAL A 4 -9.25 -3.19 2.56
N GLY A 5 -7.93 -2.97 2.64
CA GLY A 5 -7.10 -3.41 3.77
C GLY A 5 -5.68 -3.83 3.39
N SER A 6 -4.93 -4.40 4.33
CA SER A 6 -3.57 -4.92 4.13
C SER A 6 -3.52 -6.45 4.20
N LEU A 7 -2.65 -7.08 3.42
CA LEU A 7 -2.45 -8.54 3.42
C LEU A 7 -1.09 -8.86 4.03
N VAL A 8 -1.03 -9.80 4.97
CA VAL A 8 0.21 -10.31 5.56
C VAL A 8 0.49 -11.73 5.08
N CYS A 9 1.74 -11.98 4.66
CA CYS A 9 2.19 -13.32 4.31
C CYS A 9 2.55 -14.07 5.59
N MET A 10 1.81 -15.14 5.92
CA MET A 10 2.03 -15.93 7.14
C MET A 10 3.07 -17.05 6.99
N TRP A 11 3.70 -17.19 5.82
CA TRP A 11 4.66 -18.26 5.53
C TRP A 11 6.01 -17.69 5.11
N ILE A 12 7.09 -18.48 5.30
CA ILE A 12 8.45 -18.11 4.87
C ILE A 12 8.49 -18.17 3.35
N SER A 13 8.64 -17.02 2.70
CA SER A 13 8.70 -16.95 1.24
C SER A 13 9.86 -17.77 0.70
N GLU A 14 9.55 -18.72 -0.18
CA GLU A 14 10.52 -19.44 -0.99
C GLU A 14 10.54 -18.88 -2.41
N TRP A 15 11.69 -18.96 -3.07
CA TRP A 15 11.84 -18.52 -4.46
C TRP A 15 11.67 -19.73 -5.40
N ALA A 16 10.91 -19.55 -6.47
CA ALA A 16 10.70 -20.60 -7.46
C ALA A 16 11.95 -20.78 -8.34
N THR A 17 12.42 -22.02 -8.46
CA THR A 17 13.57 -22.42 -9.30
C THR A 17 13.19 -22.89 -10.70
N GLY A 18 11.90 -23.20 -10.92
CA GLY A 18 11.38 -23.72 -12.18
C GLY A 18 11.08 -22.63 -13.21
N GLN A 19 10.80 -23.05 -14.45
CA GLN A 19 10.33 -22.12 -15.49
C GLN A 19 8.93 -21.59 -15.13
N TRP A 20 8.75 -20.28 -15.27
CA TRP A 20 7.46 -19.63 -15.07
C TRP A 20 6.43 -20.10 -16.10
N ARG A 21 5.19 -20.37 -15.65
CA ARG A 21 4.04 -20.75 -16.49
C ARG A 21 2.78 -20.05 -15.97
N TYR A 22 1.86 -19.74 -16.88
CA TYR A 22 0.60 -19.06 -16.59
C TYR A 22 -0.53 -19.69 -17.41
N GLY A 23 -1.72 -19.88 -16.82
CA GLY A 23 -2.88 -20.43 -17.55
C GLY A 23 -3.00 -21.96 -17.49
N GLY A 24 -4.10 -22.48 -18.04
CA GLY A 24 -4.37 -23.92 -18.12
C GLY A 24 -4.53 -24.57 -16.75
N GLU A 25 -3.76 -25.62 -16.49
CA GLU A 25 -3.69 -26.31 -15.18
C GLU A 25 -2.77 -25.60 -14.17
N TYR A 26 -2.07 -24.53 -14.59
CA TYR A 26 -1.19 -23.76 -13.71
C TYR A 26 -1.93 -22.62 -13.02
N TYR A 27 -1.20 -21.92 -12.16
CA TYR A 27 -1.67 -20.70 -11.52
C TYR A 27 -2.18 -19.69 -12.55
N ILE A 28 -3.39 -19.18 -12.29
CA ILE A 28 -3.97 -18.03 -12.96
C ILE A 28 -4.17 -16.97 -11.89
N ALA A 29 -3.62 -15.78 -12.13
CA ALA A 29 -3.83 -14.68 -11.22
C ALA A 29 -5.33 -14.31 -11.20
N PRO A 30 -5.98 -14.23 -10.03
CA PRO A 30 -7.37 -13.80 -9.97
C PRO A 30 -7.48 -12.33 -10.39
N LEU A 31 -8.61 -11.96 -10.97
CA LEU A 31 -8.94 -10.55 -11.19
C LEU A 31 -9.09 -9.89 -9.81
N ARG A 32 -8.09 -9.09 -9.42
CA ARG A 32 -8.13 -8.35 -8.17
C ARG A 32 -8.70 -6.97 -8.44
N ASN A 33 -9.85 -6.67 -7.84
CA ASN A 33 -10.43 -5.34 -7.86
C ASN A 33 -9.91 -4.59 -6.62
N TRP A 34 -8.88 -3.77 -6.81
CA TRP A 34 -8.25 -2.99 -5.74
C TRP A 34 -8.88 -1.60 -5.70
N SER A 35 -9.17 -1.09 -4.50
CA SER A 35 -9.44 0.32 -4.29
C SER A 35 -8.61 0.84 -3.13
N PHE A 36 -8.20 2.10 -3.22
CA PHE A 36 -7.68 2.82 -2.08
C PHE A 36 -8.81 3.06 -1.06
N ASP A 37 -8.49 2.95 0.24
CA ASP A 37 -9.42 3.29 1.31
C ASP A 37 -9.47 4.80 1.49
N SER A 38 -10.61 5.41 1.21
CA SER A 38 -10.80 6.86 1.38
C SER A 38 -10.71 7.33 2.83
N SER A 39 -10.79 6.44 3.82
CA SER A 39 -10.58 6.80 5.23
C SER A 39 -9.19 7.37 5.49
N PHE A 40 -8.19 6.97 4.70
CA PHE A 40 -6.82 7.48 4.77
C PHE A 40 -6.63 8.90 4.22
N TYR A 41 -7.69 9.54 3.70
CA TYR A 41 -7.64 10.98 3.40
C TYR A 41 -7.75 11.85 4.65
N SER A 42 -8.38 11.34 5.71
CA SER A 42 -8.47 12.06 6.98
C SER A 42 -7.24 11.74 7.83
N PRO A 43 -6.58 12.74 8.43
CA PRO A 43 -5.51 12.50 9.40
C PRO A 43 -5.93 11.57 10.55
N ASP A 44 -7.20 11.64 10.98
CA ASP A 44 -7.75 10.78 12.05
C ASP A 44 -7.94 9.32 11.62
N GLY A 45 -7.97 9.05 10.31
CA GLY A 45 -8.09 7.71 9.74
C GLY A 45 -6.75 7.01 9.53
N LEU A 46 -5.64 7.71 9.76
CA LEU A 46 -4.30 7.17 9.55
C LEU A 46 -3.88 6.26 10.72
N PRO A 47 -3.23 5.11 10.45
CA PRO A 47 -2.64 4.30 11.51
C PRO A 47 -1.60 5.09 12.34
N PRO A 48 -1.40 4.74 13.63
CA PRO A 48 -0.37 5.35 14.45
C PRO A 48 1.01 5.29 13.79
N GLY A 49 1.74 6.40 13.81
CA GLY A 49 3.08 6.49 13.21
C GLY A 49 3.10 6.73 11.69
N THR A 50 1.95 7.04 11.08
CA THR A 50 1.93 7.49 9.68
C THR A 50 2.73 8.80 9.56
N PRO A 51 3.76 8.86 8.69
CA PRO A 51 4.59 10.06 8.58
C PRO A 51 3.77 11.23 8.02
N SER A 52 3.78 12.35 8.74
CA SER A 52 3.25 13.61 8.25
C SER A 52 4.32 14.32 7.43
N VAL A 53 4.06 14.53 6.13
CA VAL A 53 4.88 15.44 5.34
C VAL A 53 4.43 16.86 5.65
N LEU A 54 5.27 17.63 6.33
CA LEU A 54 5.06 19.06 6.54
C LEU A 54 5.83 19.82 5.47
N ASN A 55 5.15 20.67 4.72
CA ASN A 55 5.83 21.66 3.90
C ASN A 55 6.34 22.76 4.83
N PHE A 56 7.66 22.94 4.89
CA PHE A 56 8.25 24.07 5.58
C PHE A 56 8.36 25.22 4.59
N GLU A 57 7.59 26.27 4.80
CA GLU A 57 7.76 27.54 4.09
C GLU A 57 8.80 28.38 4.85
N PRO A 58 9.85 28.91 4.19
CA PRO A 58 10.80 29.80 4.84
C PRO A 58 10.08 31.01 5.45
N GLY A 59 10.28 31.26 6.75
CA GLY A 59 9.75 32.46 7.39
C GLY A 59 10.45 33.71 6.89
N ASP A 60 9.68 34.77 6.58
CA ASP A 60 10.21 36.09 6.27
C ASP A 60 10.85 36.70 7.53
N TRP A 61 12.10 37.16 7.39
CA TRP A 61 12.90 37.77 8.46
C TRP A 61 12.48 39.21 8.79
N SER A 62 11.43 39.75 8.16
CA SER A 62 11.12 41.18 8.16
C SER A 62 10.40 41.71 9.41
N ASN A 63 10.38 40.97 10.53
CA ASN A 63 9.74 41.40 11.78
C ASN A 63 10.62 41.13 13.03
N GLU A 64 11.94 41.22 12.90
CA GLU A 64 12.86 41.39 14.04
C GLU A 64 13.39 42.84 14.13
#